data_AF-A0A0C9Z8V7-F1
#
_entry.id   AF-A0A0C9Z8V7-F1
#
_cell.length_a   1.000
_cell.length_b   1.000
_cell.length_c   1.000
_cell.angle_alpha   90.00
_cell.angle_beta   90.00
_cell.angle_gamma   90.00
#
_symmetry.space_group_name_H-M   'P 1'
#
loop_
_entity.id
_entity.type
_entity.pdbx_description
1 polymer ?
#
loop_
_entity_poly.entity_id
_entity_poly.type
_entity_poly.pdbx_seq_one_letter_code
_entity_poly.pdbx_strand_id
1 'polypeptide(L)'
;FQHVVVTDVDGNAPAHELRAAALRHRRASLLHTNLKVKRTSFASVADSFASVSSAAVHTVAERVSKGDFSTAYTPEEEKVRRLLKEVNGVTSHVPGSGSARAVMRNEIRGLMFDKGLPNFYITINPADVYNPIVK
;
A
#
# COMPACT_ATOMS: atom_id res chain seq x y z
N PHE A 1 2.24 18.99 -6.35
CA PHE A 1 1.24 17.98 -6.81
C PHE A 1 1.57 17.38 -8.19
N GLN A 2 2.84 17.24 -8.57
CA GLN A 2 3.21 16.94 -9.98
C GLN A 2 3.86 15.56 -10.22
N HIS A 3 3.87 14.66 -9.23
CA HIS A 3 4.63 13.39 -9.31
C HIS A 3 3.85 12.12 -8.94
N VAL A 4 2.51 12.10 -9.02
CA VAL A 4 1.71 10.88 -8.75
C VAL A 4 0.77 10.52 -9.91
N VAL A 5 1.14 10.91 -11.12
CA VAL A 5 0.68 10.21 -12.33
C VAL A 5 1.78 9.22 -12.66
N VAL A 6 1.45 8.03 -13.17
CA VAL A 6 2.45 7.17 -13.81
C VAL A 6 2.97 7.94 -15.03
N THR A 7 3.95 8.83 -14.83
CA THR A 7 4.41 9.80 -15.83
C THR A 7 5.21 9.16 -16.95
N ASP A 8 5.48 7.85 -16.87
CA ASP A 8 6.41 7.17 -17.75
C ASP A 8 5.73 6.33 -18.84
N VAL A 9 4.40 6.46 -19.00
CA VAL A 9 3.67 5.65 -19.98
C VAL A 9 2.53 6.43 -20.61
N ASP A 10 2.58 6.60 -21.93
CA ASP A 10 1.48 7.12 -22.73
C ASP A 10 0.31 6.12 -22.73
N GLY A 11 -0.91 6.60 -22.50
CA GLY A 11 -2.11 5.77 -22.51
C GLY A 11 -2.42 5.14 -23.86
N ASN A 12 -1.84 5.69 -24.94
CA ASN A 12 -1.95 5.16 -26.30
C ASN A 12 -0.80 4.21 -26.70
N ALA A 13 0.11 3.89 -25.77
CA ALA A 13 1.25 3.02 -26.06
C ALA A 13 0.81 1.58 -26.42
N PRO A 14 1.54 0.89 -27.31
CA PRO A 14 1.25 -0.49 -27.65
C PRO A 14 1.37 -1.43 -26.43
N ALA A 15 0.57 -2.50 -26.42
CA ALA A 15 0.38 -3.37 -25.24
C ALA A 15 1.67 -3.96 -24.63
N HIS A 16 2.73 -4.13 -25.43
CA HIS A 16 4.01 -4.64 -24.94
C HIS A 16 4.77 -3.62 -24.08
N GLU A 17 4.69 -2.32 -24.41
CA GLU A 17 5.29 -1.24 -23.62
C GLU A 17 4.54 -1.04 -22.30
N LEU A 18 3.20 -1.07 -22.34
CA LEU A 18 2.37 -1.02 -21.13
C LEU A 18 2.71 -2.16 -20.16
N ARG A 19 2.90 -3.38 -20.67
CA ARG A 19 3.33 -4.54 -19.86
C ARG A 19 4.74 -4.37 -19.28
N ALA A 20 5.68 -3.88 -20.09
CA ALA A 20 7.05 -3.62 -19.64
C ALA A 20 7.08 -2.54 -18.54
N ALA A 21 6.28 -1.48 -18.69
CA ALA A 21 6.15 -0.45 -17.66
C ALA A 21 5.52 -1.00 -16.37
N ALA A 22 4.46 -1.81 -16.46
CA ALA A 22 3.85 -2.46 -15.31
C ALA A 22 4.86 -3.36 -14.55
N LEU A 23 5.69 -4.11 -15.27
CA LEU A 23 6.78 -4.90 -14.70
C LEU A 23 7.82 -4.04 -13.98
N ARG A 24 8.26 -2.93 -14.59
CA ARG A 24 9.19 -1.97 -13.97
C ARG A 24 8.60 -1.38 -12.68
N HIS A 25 7.32 -0.99 -12.71
CA HIS A 25 6.60 -0.46 -11.55
C HIS A 25 6.47 -1.49 -10.42
N ARG A 26 6.13 -2.74 -10.76
CA ARG A 26 6.07 -3.83 -9.78
C ARG A 26 7.44 -4.11 -9.16
N ARG A 27 8.51 -4.10 -9.97
CA ARG A 27 9.88 -4.29 -9.48
C ARG A 27 10.32 -3.16 -8.55
N ALA A 28 10.09 -1.90 -8.92
CA ALA A 28 10.38 -0.76 -8.05
C ALA A 28 9.59 -0.84 -6.74
N SER A 29 8.31 -1.22 -6.81
CA SER A 29 7.47 -1.43 -5.63
C SER A 29 8.04 -2.49 -4.67
N LEU A 30 8.48 -3.62 -5.21
CA LEU A 30 9.09 -4.70 -4.42
C LEU A 30 10.42 -4.26 -3.78
N LEU A 31 11.26 -3.50 -4.50
CA LEU A 31 12.54 -3.01 -3.98
C LEU A 31 12.39 -2.02 -2.83
N HIS A 32 11.26 -1.31 -2.74
CA HIS A 32 11.00 -0.32 -1.69
C HIS A 32 10.00 -0.82 -0.63
N THR A 33 9.73 -2.12 -0.59
CA THR A 33 8.88 -2.71 0.44
C THR A 33 9.72 -3.01 1.67
N ASN A 34 9.46 -2.29 2.77
CA ASN A 34 10.06 -2.55 4.06
C ASN A 34 9.06 -3.25 4.98
N LEU A 35 9.56 -4.15 5.83
CA LEU A 35 8.78 -4.76 6.89
C LEU A 35 8.81 -3.84 8.11
N LYS A 36 7.64 -3.49 8.66
CA LYS A 36 7.53 -2.74 9.92
C LYS A 36 6.79 -3.54 10.96
N VAL A 37 7.26 -3.41 12.19
CA VAL A 37 6.71 -4.03 13.39
C VAL A 37 6.48 -2.93 14.42
N LYS A 38 5.53 -3.12 15.34
CA LYS A 38 5.40 -2.23 16.51
C LYS A 38 6.71 -2.19 17.28
N ARG A 39 7.14 -1.01 17.72
CA ARG A 39 8.42 -0.83 18.45
C ARG A 39 8.52 -1.71 19.70
N THR A 40 7.41 -1.87 20.43
CA THR A 40 7.32 -2.74 21.61
C THR A 40 7.55 -4.21 21.30
N SER A 41 7.15 -4.66 20.11
CA SER A 41 7.25 -6.05 19.69
C SER A 41 8.51 -6.33 18.87
N PHE A 42 9.32 -5.31 18.55
CA PHE A 42 10.43 -5.42 17.59
C PHE A 42 11.44 -6.51 17.98
N ALA A 43 11.92 -6.51 19.23
CA ALA A 43 12.91 -7.49 19.70
C ALA A 43 12.38 -8.93 19.58
N SER A 44 11.17 -9.18 20.09
CA SER A 44 10.56 -10.52 20.04
C SER A 44 10.31 -11.00 18.60
N VAL A 45 9.90 -10.09 17.71
CA VAL A 45 9.64 -10.41 16.31
C VAL A 45 10.94 -10.62 15.55
N ALA A 46 11.99 -9.86 15.82
CA ALA A 46 13.32 -10.05 15.23
C ALA A 46 13.91 -11.41 15.62
N ASP A 47 13.84 -11.78 16.90
CA ASP A 47 14.29 -13.10 17.38
C ASP A 47 13.49 -14.23 16.74
N SER A 48 12.16 -14.07 16.67
CA SER A 48 11.29 -15.04 16.00
C SER A 48 11.64 -15.16 14.52
N PHE A 49 11.91 -14.04 13.84
CA PHE A 49 12.27 -14.01 12.43
C PHE A 49 13.60 -14.71 12.16
N ALA A 50 14.61 -14.51 13.02
CA ALA A 50 15.90 -15.20 12.93
C ALA A 50 15.79 -16.71 13.19
N SER A 51 14.81 -17.14 13.99
CA SER A 51 14.62 -18.55 14.36
C SER A 51 13.87 -19.40 13.33
N VAL A 52 13.27 -18.79 12.31
CA VAL A 52 12.36 -19.46 11.37
C VAL A 52 13.11 -19.99 10.14
N SER A 53 12.75 -21.21 9.72
CA SER A 53 13.34 -21.85 8.54
C SER A 53 12.81 -21.26 7.22
N SER A 54 13.70 -21.05 6.24
CA SER A 54 13.32 -20.55 4.91
C SER A 54 12.34 -21.49 4.19
N ALA A 55 12.42 -22.79 4.46
CA ALA A 55 11.53 -23.79 3.87
C ALA A 55 10.09 -23.63 4.40
N ALA A 56 9.91 -23.38 5.70
CA ALA A 56 8.59 -23.12 6.27
C ALA A 56 7.96 -21.85 5.70
N VAL A 57 8.75 -20.78 5.52
CA VAL A 57 8.28 -19.53 4.89
C VAL A 57 7.80 -19.78 3.46
N HIS A 58 8.56 -20.55 2.67
CA HIS A 58 8.18 -20.88 1.30
C HIS A 58 6.86 -21.66 1.23
N THR A 59 6.70 -22.69 2.06
CA THR A 59 5.48 -23.51 2.11
C THR A 59 4.26 -22.69 2.50
N VAL A 60 4.38 -21.83 3.52
CA VAL A 60 3.28 -20.94 3.94
C VAL A 60 2.96 -19.91 2.85
N ALA A 61 3.96 -19.32 2.21
CA ALA A 61 3.75 -18.36 1.12
C ALA A 61 3.03 -18.98 -0.08
N GLU A 62 3.40 -20.21 -0.46
CA GLU A 62 2.73 -20.93 -1.55
C GLU A 62 1.26 -21.23 -1.22
N ARG A 63 0.96 -21.64 0.02
CA ARG A 63 -0.41 -21.89 0.47
C ARG A 63 -1.26 -20.62 0.53
N VAL A 64 -0.70 -19.53 1.06
CA VAL A 64 -1.33 -18.22 1.07
C VAL A 64 -1.64 -17.75 -0.36
N SER A 65 -0.74 -18.01 -1.31
CA SER A 65 -0.99 -17.69 -2.73
C SER A 65 -2.16 -18.47 -3.34
N LYS A 66 -2.44 -19.67 -2.82
CA LYS A 66 -3.56 -20.54 -3.20
C LYS A 66 -4.86 -20.21 -2.45
N GLY A 67 -4.83 -19.24 -1.54
CA GLY A 67 -6.01 -18.76 -0.79
C GLY A 67 -6.25 -19.44 0.55
N ASP A 68 -5.31 -20.25 1.04
CA ASP A 68 -5.39 -20.83 2.39
C ASP A 68 -4.66 -19.93 3.40
N PHE A 69 -5.44 -19.33 4.31
CA PHE A 69 -4.96 -18.42 5.35
C PHE A 69 -5.07 -18.99 6.77
N SER A 70 -5.66 -20.18 6.92
CA SER A 70 -6.10 -20.67 8.23
C SER A 70 -5.27 -21.85 8.73
N THR A 71 -4.76 -22.69 7.83
CA THR A 71 -4.12 -23.94 8.22
C THR A 71 -2.62 -23.76 8.52
N ALA A 72 -2.24 -24.04 9.76
CA ALA A 72 -0.87 -24.28 10.17
C ALA A 72 -0.81 -25.67 10.78
N TYR A 73 -0.08 -26.59 10.14
CA TYR A 73 0.00 -27.98 10.56
C TYR A 73 1.25 -28.26 11.39
N THR A 74 2.30 -27.47 11.18
CA THR A 74 3.57 -27.62 11.90
C THR A 74 3.81 -26.45 12.86
N PRO A 75 4.55 -26.66 13.97
CA PRO A 75 4.89 -25.60 14.90
C PRO A 75 5.73 -24.49 14.26
N GLU A 76 6.48 -24.79 13.19
CA GLU A 76 7.21 -23.79 12.41
C GLU A 76 6.28 -22.94 11.55
N GLU A 77 5.31 -23.56 10.87
CA GLU A 77 4.28 -22.84 10.10
C GLU A 77 3.46 -21.90 11.00
N GLU A 78 3.17 -22.31 12.23
CA GLU A 78 2.46 -21.47 13.20
C GLU A 78 3.29 -20.24 13.60
N LYS A 79 4.61 -20.39 13.76
CA LYS A 79 5.52 -19.25 14.00
C LYS A 79 5.55 -18.30 12.81
N VAL A 80 5.64 -18.82 11.58
CA VAL A 80 5.57 -18.02 10.34
C VAL A 80 4.25 -17.26 10.26
N ARG A 81 3.13 -17.91 10.59
CA ARG A 81 1.79 -17.30 10.60
C ARG A 81 1.69 -16.16 11.61
N ARG A 82 2.22 -16.37 12.83
CA ARG A 82 2.27 -15.32 13.85
C ARG A 82 3.14 -14.15 13.41
N LEU A 83 4.30 -14.43 12.82
CA LEU A 83 5.17 -13.43 12.20
C LEU A 83 4.44 -12.63 11.11
N LEU A 84 3.68 -13.29 10.24
CA LEU A 84 2.92 -12.64 9.18
C LEU A 84 1.84 -11.67 9.72
N LYS A 85 1.28 -11.94 10.91
CA LYS A 85 0.31 -11.05 11.59
C LYS A 85 0.99 -9.87 12.28
N GLU A 86 2.17 -10.06 12.85
CA GLU A 86 2.93 -9.04 13.57
C GLU A 86 3.68 -8.09 12.63
N VAL A 87 4.14 -8.63 11.49
CA VAL A 87 4.87 -7.88 10.48
C VAL A 87 3.88 -7.25 9.50
N ASN A 88 3.77 -5.93 9.57
CA ASN A 88 3.07 -5.17 8.55
C ASN A 88 4.04 -4.83 7.42
N GLY A 89 3.73 -5.25 6.20
CA GLY A 89 4.40 -4.74 5.01
C GLY A 89 4.10 -3.25 4.86
N VAL A 90 5.08 -2.40 5.15
CA VAL A 90 4.93 -0.96 4.99
C VAL A 90 5.65 -0.54 3.72
N THR A 91 4.88 -0.59 2.65
CA THR A 91 5.18 -0.04 1.33
C THR A 91 5.09 1.49 1.34
N SER A 92 5.78 2.16 2.26
CA SER A 92 5.67 3.63 2.40
C SER A 92 6.14 4.40 1.17
N HIS A 93 6.94 3.76 0.31
CA HIS A 93 7.47 4.34 -0.92
C HIS A 93 6.83 3.77 -2.19
N VAL A 94 5.78 2.95 -2.08
CA VAL A 94 5.01 2.52 -3.25
C VAL A 94 3.90 3.55 -3.47
N PRO A 95 3.94 4.33 -4.55
CA PRO A 95 2.88 5.30 -4.85
C PRO A 95 1.51 4.60 -4.85
N GLY A 96 0.55 5.15 -4.12
CA GLY A 96 -0.80 4.59 -4.00
C GLY A 96 -1.01 3.53 -2.92
N SER A 97 0.03 3.08 -2.20
CA SER A 97 -0.15 2.15 -1.08
C SER A 97 -0.92 2.79 0.08
N GLY A 98 -1.55 1.97 0.93
CA GLY A 98 -2.26 2.46 2.12
C GLY A 98 -1.36 3.28 3.05
N SER A 99 -0.08 2.90 3.16
CA SER A 99 0.90 3.60 3.97
C SER A 99 1.39 4.91 3.31
N ALA A 100 1.61 4.94 2.00
CA ALA A 100 1.93 6.16 1.26
C ALA A 100 0.77 7.19 1.37
N ARG A 101 -0.48 6.74 1.29
CA ARG A 101 -1.67 7.58 1.53
C ARG A 101 -1.76 8.09 2.96
N ALA A 102 -1.28 7.35 3.95
CA ALA A 102 -1.23 7.81 5.33
C ALA A 102 -0.16 8.90 5.52
N VAL A 103 1.02 8.72 4.92
CA VAL A 103 2.11 9.72 4.93
C VAL A 103 1.66 11.01 4.26
N MET A 104 1.11 10.94 3.04
CA MET A 104 0.61 12.13 2.32
C MET A 104 -0.46 12.88 3.11
N ARG A 105 -1.37 12.17 3.81
CA ARG A 105 -2.36 12.80 4.68
C ARG A 105 -1.73 13.54 5.87
N ASN A 106 -0.66 13.00 6.44
CA ASN A 106 0.06 13.67 7.52
C ASN A 106 0.81 14.91 7.02
N GLU A 107 1.37 14.85 5.81
CA GLU A 107 2.01 16.00 5.16
C GLU A 107 1.00 17.12 4.90
N ILE A 108 -0.18 16.79 4.34
CA ILE A 108 -1.28 17.76 4.15
C ILE A 108 -1.67 18.40 5.48
N ARG A 109 -1.79 17.63 6.57
CA ARG A 109 -2.07 18.19 7.90
C ARG A 109 -0.97 19.12 8.37
N GLY A 110 0.31 18.76 8.18
CA GLY A 110 1.44 19.62 8.52
C GLY A 110 1.41 20.94 7.76
N LEU A 111 1.12 20.88 6.46
CA LEU A 111 0.93 22.08 5.62
C LEU A 111 -0.26 22.92 6.09
N MET A 112 -1.36 22.29 6.51
CA MET A 112 -2.51 23.02 7.06
C MET A 112 -2.17 23.73 8.37
N PHE A 113 -1.31 23.15 9.21
CA PHE A 113 -0.83 23.79 10.44
C PHE A 113 0.12 24.96 10.15
N ASP A 114 1.03 24.83 9.18
CA ASP A 114 2.03 25.85 8.88
C ASP A 114 1.50 26.98 7.97
N LYS A 115 0.70 26.64 6.97
CA LYS A 115 0.21 27.55 5.93
C LYS A 115 -1.27 27.93 6.07
N GLY A 116 -1.99 27.32 7.00
CA GLY A 116 -3.43 27.49 7.16
C GLY A 116 -4.26 26.54 6.30
N LEU A 117 -5.58 26.57 6.47
CA LEU A 117 -6.51 25.70 5.75
C LEU A 117 -6.56 26.08 4.25
N PRO A 118 -6.61 25.10 3.32
CA PRO A 118 -6.85 25.38 1.92
C PRO A 118 -8.25 25.97 1.72
N ASN A 119 -8.33 27.09 1.00
CA ASN A 119 -9.60 27.69 0.60
C ASN A 119 -10.18 26.92 -0.60
N PHE A 120 -11.37 26.33 -0.45
CA PHE A 120 -12.08 25.69 -1.54
C PHE A 120 -13.19 26.60 -2.05
N TYR A 121 -13.13 26.96 -3.34
CA TYR A 121 -14.23 27.61 -4.03
C TYR A 121 -15.01 26.55 -4.80
N ILE A 122 -16.27 26.35 -4.43
CA ILE A 122 -17.17 25.42 -5.12
C ILE A 122 -18.20 26.28 -5.85
N THR A 123 -18.15 26.29 -7.17
CA THR A 123 -19.20 26.87 -8.00
C THR A 123 -20.22 25.77 -8.31
N ILE A 124 -21.35 25.83 -7.64
CA ILE A 124 -22.50 24.97 -7.96
C ILE A 124 -23.30 25.73 -9.02
N ASN A 125 -23.31 25.21 -10.26
CA ASN A 125 -24.19 25.69 -11.31
C ASN A 125 -25.35 24.69 -11.47
N PRO A 126 -26.46 24.84 -10.72
CA PRO A 126 -27.60 23.94 -10.88
C PRO A 126 -28.21 24.14 -12.27
N ALA A 127 -28.53 23.05 -12.95
CA ALA A 127 -29.23 23.14 -14.23
C ALA A 127 -30.66 23.65 -14.00
N ASP A 128 -31.02 24.74 -14.70
CA ASP A 128 -32.30 25.43 -14.55
C ASP A 128 -33.52 24.55 -14.92
N VAL A 129 -33.28 23.49 -15.71
CA VAL A 129 -34.28 22.49 -16.14
C VAL A 129 -34.94 21.75 -14.97
N TYR A 130 -34.29 21.70 -13.80
CA TYR A 130 -34.79 20.99 -12.62
C TYR A 130 -35.20 21.94 -11.48
N ASN A 131 -35.39 23.24 -11.76
CA ASN A 131 -35.75 24.22 -10.74
C ASN A 131 -37.22 24.02 -10.27
N PRO A 132 -37.47 23.63 -9.01
CA PRO A 132 -38.82 23.39 -8.51
C PRO A 132 -39.64 24.68 -8.33
N ILE A 133 -39.03 25.86 -8.48
CA ILE A 133 -39.68 27.17 -8.35
C ILE A 133 -40.35 27.61 -9.66
N VAL A 134 -39.90 27.11 -10.81
CA VAL A 134 -40.40 27.51 -12.15
C VAL A 134 -41.46 26.53 -12.69
N LYS A 135 -42.13 25.79 -11.79
CA LYS A 135 -43.23 24.89 -12.14
C LYS A 135 -44.59 25.46 -11.79
#